data_AF-A0A2V6A337-F1
#
_entry.id   AF-A0A2V6A337-F1
#
_cell.length_a   1.000
_cell.length_b   1.000
_cell.length_c   1.000
_cell.angle_alpha   90.00
_cell.angle_beta   90.00
_cell.angle_gamma   90.00
#
_symmetry.space_group_name_H-M   'P 1'
#
loop_
_entity.id
_entity.type
_entity.pdbx_description
1 polymer ?
#
loop_
_entity_poly.entity_id
_entity_poly.type
_entity_poly.pdbx_seq_one_letter_code
_entity_poly.pdbx_strand_id
1 'polypeptide(L)'
;ITVVLFVIFTGPNVPAAHPDAAYSMSSRVYGGPWTMWKDAADDAANSQWHDECTALLRPFNIGYYVGESDTVHTPSNAVQSLSPENWKRLADLRDKYDPDGVFFSYFDGLLDPKPS
;
A
#
# COMPACT_ATOMS: atom_id res chain seq x y z
N ILE A 1 8.07 15.36 -13.46
CA ILE A 1 8.91 14.21 -13.92
C ILE A 1 8.29 12.93 -13.37
N THR A 2 8.20 11.89 -14.20
CA THR A 2 7.76 10.56 -13.75
C THR A 2 8.91 9.58 -13.95
N VAL A 3 9.34 8.93 -12.87
CA VAL A 3 10.32 7.84 -12.91
C VAL A 3 9.58 6.54 -12.76
N VAL A 4 9.78 5.61 -13.69
CA VAL A 4 9.27 4.25 -13.57
C VAL A 4 10.43 3.36 -13.15
N LEU A 5 10.37 2.84 -11.93
CA LEU A 5 11.42 2.01 -11.34
C LEU A 5 10.88 0.60 -11.11
N PHE A 6 11.67 -0.40 -11.50
CA PHE A 6 11.45 -1.79 -11.14
C PHE A 6 12.72 -2.37 -10.52
N VAL A 7 12.56 -2.92 -9.32
CA VAL A 7 13.55 -3.75 -8.64
C VAL A 7 13.20 -5.20 -8.90
N ILE A 8 14.14 -5.92 -9.51
CA ILE A 8 13.94 -7.32 -9.92
C ILE A 8 14.89 -8.20 -9.11
N PHE A 9 14.31 -9.13 -8.37
CA PHE A 9 15.05 -10.18 -7.69
C PHE A 9 15.54 -11.22 -8.72
N THR A 10 16.86 -11.38 -8.83
CA THR A 10 17.51 -12.26 -9.82
C THR A 10 17.99 -13.59 -9.24
N GLY A 11 17.76 -13.85 -7.95
CA GLY A 11 18.11 -15.11 -7.30
C GLY A 11 17.19 -16.28 -7.70
N PRO A 12 17.60 -17.53 -7.41
CA PRO A 12 16.86 -18.72 -7.86
C PRO A 12 15.49 -18.88 -7.18
N ASN A 13 15.36 -18.44 -5.92
CA ASN A 13 14.16 -18.59 -5.10
C ASN A 13 13.71 -17.23 -4.58
N VAL A 14 12.42 -16.89 -4.79
CA VAL A 14 11.79 -15.73 -4.14
C VAL A 14 11.99 -15.86 -2.63
N PRO A 15 12.24 -14.76 -1.88
CA PRO A 15 12.31 -14.83 -0.43
C PRO A 15 11.18 -15.68 0.13
N ALA A 16 11.52 -16.59 1.05
CA ALA A 16 10.55 -17.51 1.62
C ALA A 16 9.44 -16.72 2.35
N ALA A 17 8.24 -17.30 2.42
CA ALA A 17 7.17 -16.74 3.23
C ALA A 17 7.64 -16.58 4.69
N HIS A 18 7.26 -15.47 5.31
CA HIS A 18 7.54 -15.18 6.71
C HIS A 18 6.23 -15.29 7.52
N PRO A 19 5.80 -16.51 7.91
CA PRO A 19 4.48 -16.73 8.51
C PRO A 19 4.29 -16.00 9.86
N ASP A 20 5.39 -15.68 10.55
CA ASP A 20 5.40 -14.96 11.82
C ASP A 20 5.82 -13.50 11.72
N ALA A 21 5.82 -12.93 10.51
CA ALA A 21 6.04 -11.51 10.31
C ALA A 21 4.73 -10.80 9.89
N ALA A 22 4.64 -9.51 10.21
CA ALA A 22 3.64 -8.64 9.59
C ALA A 22 3.87 -8.53 8.07
N TYR A 23 5.14 -8.49 7.65
CA TYR A 23 5.54 -8.56 6.25
C TYR A 23 5.22 -9.94 5.66
N SER A 24 4.11 -10.02 4.92
CA SER A 24 3.48 -11.28 4.53
C SER A 24 3.33 -11.47 3.01
N MET A 25 3.73 -10.47 2.24
CA MET A 25 3.69 -10.50 0.78
C MET A 25 5.10 -10.32 0.23
N SER A 26 5.41 -11.08 -0.82
CA SER A 26 6.69 -10.98 -1.52
C SER A 26 6.49 -11.26 -3.00
N SER A 27 7.26 -10.57 -3.84
CA SER A 27 7.26 -10.76 -5.29
C SER A 27 8.69 -10.77 -5.81
N ARG A 28 8.90 -11.34 -7.00
CA ARG A 28 10.17 -11.20 -7.74
C ARG A 28 10.39 -9.78 -8.26
N VAL A 29 9.30 -9.05 -8.47
CA VAL A 29 9.32 -7.71 -9.04
C VAL A 29 8.58 -6.78 -8.10
N TYR A 30 9.24 -5.70 -7.74
CA TYR A 30 8.68 -4.59 -6.99
C TYR A 30 8.94 -3.31 -7.79
N GLY A 31 7.94 -2.43 -7.92
CA GLY A 31 8.12 -1.22 -8.70
C GLY A 31 6.83 -0.51 -9.05
N GLY A 32 6.97 0.64 -9.69
CA GLY A 32 5.86 1.51 -10.05
C GLY A 32 6.32 2.87 -10.60
N PRO A 33 5.38 3.79 -10.83
CA PRO A 33 5.67 5.17 -11.15
C PRO A 33 5.88 6.01 -9.88
N TRP A 34 6.87 6.90 -9.89
CA TRP A 34 6.99 8.02 -8.94
C TRP A 34 6.93 9.32 -9.71
N THR A 35 5.92 10.13 -9.41
CA THR A 35 5.65 11.39 -10.11
C THR A 35 5.91 12.55 -9.18
N MET A 36 6.73 13.49 -9.62
CA MET A 36 7.16 14.66 -8.84
C MET A 36 7.09 15.91 -9.71
N TRP A 37 6.58 17.00 -9.13
CA TRP A 37 6.52 18.30 -9.77
C TRP A 37 6.70 19.39 -8.71
N LYS A 38 6.87 20.63 -9.14
CA LYS A 38 7.21 21.75 -8.26
C LYS A 38 6.02 22.69 -8.03
N ASP A 39 5.30 23.01 -9.09
CA ASP A 39 4.29 24.06 -9.07
C ASP A 39 2.92 23.47 -8.78
N ALA A 40 2.25 23.94 -7.72
CA ALA A 40 0.95 23.43 -7.30
C ALA A 40 -0.16 23.63 -8.35
N ALA A 41 0.05 24.55 -9.30
CA ALA A 41 -0.84 24.73 -10.45
C ALA A 41 -0.95 23.46 -11.32
N ASP A 42 0.05 22.57 -11.26
CA ASP A 42 0.10 21.34 -12.04
C ASP A 42 -0.42 20.10 -11.26
N ASP A 43 -0.89 20.27 -10.01
CA ASP A 43 -1.33 19.15 -9.14
C ASP A 43 -2.34 18.25 -9.85
N ALA A 44 -3.43 18.85 -10.37
CA ALA A 44 -4.50 18.09 -11.00
C ALA A 44 -4.02 17.29 -12.22
N ALA A 45 -3.22 17.91 -13.08
CA ALA A 45 -2.71 17.28 -14.29
C ALA A 45 -1.72 16.15 -13.97
N ASN A 46 -0.82 16.36 -13.01
CA ASN A 46 0.19 15.36 -12.64
C ASN A 46 -0.39 14.21 -11.82
N SER A 47 -1.35 14.46 -10.94
CA SER A 47 -2.10 13.41 -10.24
C SER A 47 -2.88 12.55 -11.22
N GLN A 48 -3.59 13.14 -12.18
CA GLN A 48 -4.27 12.38 -13.23
C GLN A 48 -3.29 11.51 -14.03
N TRP A 49 -2.15 12.06 -14.45
CA TRP A 49 -1.11 11.30 -15.15
C TRP A 49 -0.59 10.12 -14.31
N HIS A 50 -0.39 10.34 -13.01
CA HIS A 50 0.04 9.29 -12.09
C HIS A 50 -1.02 8.18 -11.97
N ASP A 51 -2.29 8.55 -11.85
CA ASP A 51 -3.41 7.60 -11.78
C ASP A 51 -3.50 6.75 -13.05
N GLU A 52 -3.32 7.36 -14.23
CA GLU A 52 -3.25 6.63 -15.51
C GLU A 52 -2.08 5.63 -15.52
N CYS A 53 -0.89 6.05 -15.06
CA CYS A 53 0.27 5.16 -14.97
C CYS A 53 0.02 3.98 -14.01
N THR A 54 -0.55 4.24 -12.82
CA THR A 54 -0.85 3.16 -11.87
C THR A 54 -1.93 2.22 -12.41
N ALA A 55 -2.98 2.76 -13.05
CA ALA A 55 -4.05 1.98 -13.65
C ALA A 55 -3.54 0.98 -14.70
N LEU A 56 -2.55 1.37 -15.51
CA LEU A 56 -1.91 0.49 -16.48
C LEU A 56 -1.15 -0.69 -15.84
N LEU A 57 -0.60 -0.50 -14.64
CA LEU A 57 0.17 -1.53 -13.94
C LEU A 57 -0.71 -2.44 -13.05
N ARG A 58 -1.85 -1.94 -12.56
CA ARG A 58 -2.75 -2.66 -11.64
C ARG A 58 -3.08 -4.11 -12.04
N PRO A 59 -3.33 -4.45 -13.32
CA PRO A 59 -3.62 -5.84 -13.70
C PRO A 59 -2.49 -6.85 -13.41
N PHE A 60 -1.25 -6.37 -13.22
CA PHE A 60 -0.09 -7.21 -12.93
C PHE A 60 0.24 -7.31 -11.43
N ASN A 61 -0.47 -6.55 -10.59
CA ASN A 61 -0.21 -6.52 -9.16
C ASN A 61 -0.68 -7.82 -8.50
N ILE A 62 0.18 -8.39 -7.67
CA ILE A 62 -0.18 -9.48 -6.74
C ILE A 62 -0.33 -8.99 -5.30
N GLY A 63 -0.03 -7.71 -5.04
CA GLY A 63 -0.05 -7.06 -3.74
C GLY A 63 0.52 -5.65 -3.82
N TYR A 64 0.56 -4.96 -2.67
CA TYR A 64 1.04 -3.58 -2.55
C TYR A 64 2.05 -3.44 -1.43
N TYR A 65 2.96 -2.47 -1.55
CA TYR A 65 3.82 -2.10 -0.42
C TYR A 65 3.20 -0.90 0.30
N VAL A 66 2.76 -1.12 1.55
CA VAL A 66 1.99 -0.12 2.31
C VAL A 66 2.73 1.21 2.49
N GLY A 67 4.06 1.19 2.56
CA GLY A 67 4.88 2.40 2.72
C GLY A 67 4.99 3.28 1.48
N GLU A 68 4.61 2.76 0.31
CA GLU A 68 4.80 3.44 -0.98
C GLU A 68 3.55 3.41 -1.87
N SER A 69 2.42 2.95 -1.33
CA SER A 69 1.15 2.91 -2.06
C SER A 69 0.21 3.97 -1.50
N ASP A 70 -0.59 4.58 -2.37
CA ASP A 70 -1.63 5.51 -1.92
C ASP A 70 -2.76 4.75 -1.20
N THR A 71 -2.76 4.85 0.13
CA THR A 71 -3.77 4.25 1.01
C THR A 71 -4.91 5.20 1.34
N VAL A 72 -4.81 6.49 0.96
CA VAL A 72 -5.80 7.52 1.24
C VAL A 72 -6.85 7.54 0.13
N HIS A 73 -6.40 7.71 -1.12
CA HIS A 73 -7.29 7.71 -2.28
C HIS A 73 -7.75 6.29 -2.65
N THR A 74 -6.93 5.28 -2.36
CA THR A 74 -7.29 3.86 -2.57
C THR A 74 -7.09 3.04 -1.28
N PRO A 75 -8.03 3.10 -0.32
CA PRO A 75 -7.92 2.39 0.96
C PRO A 75 -7.74 0.86 0.84
N SER A 76 -8.23 0.25 -0.25
CA SER A 76 -8.03 -1.18 -0.50
C SER A 76 -6.56 -1.56 -0.64
N ASN A 77 -5.67 -0.64 -1.04
CA ASN A 77 -4.23 -0.88 -1.13
C ASN A 77 -3.63 -1.25 0.23
N ALA A 78 -4.15 -0.69 1.34
CA ALA A 78 -3.69 -1.06 2.69
C ALA A 78 -4.04 -2.51 3.02
N VAL A 79 -5.28 -2.94 2.75
CA VAL A 79 -5.72 -4.33 2.96
C VAL A 79 -4.93 -5.30 2.07
N GLN A 80 -4.75 -4.93 0.80
CA GLN A 80 -4.06 -5.75 -0.22
C GLN A 80 -2.53 -5.68 -0.11
N SER A 81 -1.98 -4.98 0.91
CA SER A 81 -0.56 -5.02 1.24
C SER A 81 -0.16 -6.19 2.15
N LEU A 82 -1.17 -6.91 2.65
CA LEU A 82 -1.03 -8.05 3.54
C LEU A 82 -1.75 -9.26 2.95
N SER A 83 -1.26 -10.46 3.26
CA SER A 83 -2.04 -11.67 3.02
C SER A 83 -3.36 -11.60 3.82
N PRO A 84 -4.46 -12.22 3.35
CA PRO A 84 -5.72 -12.22 4.10
C PRO A 84 -5.60 -12.76 5.53
N GLU A 85 -4.77 -13.79 5.74
CA GLU A 85 -4.53 -14.39 7.05
C GLU A 85 -3.75 -13.44 7.98
N ASN A 86 -2.74 -12.75 7.44
CA ASN A 86 -1.96 -11.78 8.21
C ASN A 86 -2.78 -10.53 8.53
N TRP A 87 -3.62 -10.05 7.60
CA TRP A 87 -4.57 -8.97 7.86
C TRP A 87 -5.48 -9.33 9.04
N LYS A 88 -6.08 -10.52 9.02
CA LYS A 88 -6.91 -11.00 10.12
C LYS A 88 -6.12 -11.10 11.44
N ARG A 89 -4.94 -11.72 11.42
CA ARG A 89 -4.09 -11.87 12.63
C ARG A 89 -3.74 -10.51 13.23
N LEU A 90 -3.40 -9.52 12.40
CA LEU A 90 -3.08 -8.16 12.87
C LEU A 90 -4.31 -7.43 13.43
N ALA A 91 -5.49 -7.60 12.83
CA ALA A 91 -6.73 -7.08 13.37
C ALA A 91 -7.04 -7.71 14.75
N ASP A 92 -6.96 -9.03 14.87
CA ASP A 92 -7.18 -9.74 16.13
C ASP A 92 -6.15 -9.32 17.22
N LEU A 93 -4.91 -9.03 16.83
CA LEU A 93 -3.87 -8.51 17.73
C LEU A 93 -4.19 -7.08 18.18
N ARG A 94 -4.69 -6.21 17.30
CA ARG A 94 -5.11 -4.86 17.67
C ARG A 94 -6.25 -4.90 18.67
N ASP A 95 -7.28 -5.71 18.44
CA ASP A 95 -8.40 -5.85 19.38
C ASP A 95 -7.95 -6.31 20.77
N LYS A 96 -6.87 -7.10 20.83
CA LYS A 96 -6.28 -7.57 22.09
C LYS A 96 -5.41 -6.52 22.78
N TYR A 97 -4.57 -5.79 22.05
CA TYR A 97 -3.50 -4.96 22.62
C TYR A 97 -3.78 -3.45 22.56
N ASP A 98 -4.68 -3.01 21.70
CA ASP A 98 -5.14 -1.62 21.57
C ASP A 98 -6.68 -1.57 21.43
N PRO A 99 -7.43 -2.10 22.43
CA PRO A 99 -8.89 -2.19 22.37
C PRO A 99 -9.58 -0.81 22.32
N ASP A 100 -8.93 0.22 22.86
CA ASP A 100 -9.45 1.59 22.88
C ASP A 100 -9.07 2.37 21.61
N GLY A 101 -8.27 1.78 20.72
CA GLY A 101 -7.84 2.40 19.46
C GLY A 101 -7.01 3.66 19.67
N VAL A 102 -6.13 3.68 20.67
CA VAL A 102 -5.23 4.81 20.95
C VAL A 102 -4.32 5.07 19.75
N PHE A 103 -3.94 4.01 19.03
CA PHE A 103 -3.24 4.11 17.76
C PHE A 103 -4.23 3.97 16.60
N PHE A 104 -4.31 5.01 15.78
CA PHE A 104 -5.19 5.03 14.61
C PHE A 104 -4.77 3.96 13.60
N SER A 105 -5.77 3.26 13.06
CA SER A 105 -5.60 2.28 11.99
C SER A 105 -5.40 2.93 10.63
N TYR A 106 -5.26 2.08 9.62
CA TYR A 106 -5.20 2.45 8.20
C TYR A 106 -6.38 3.29 7.71
N PHE A 107 -7.55 3.19 8.34
CA PHE A 107 -8.78 3.88 7.93
C PHE A 107 -9.27 4.92 8.93
N ASP A 108 -8.69 4.95 10.12
CA ASP A 108 -9.10 5.90 11.15
C ASP A 108 -8.62 7.30 10.73
N GLY A 109 -9.52 8.29 10.75
CA GLY A 109 -9.26 9.64 10.25
C GLY A 109 -9.46 9.83 8.74
N LEU A 110 -9.69 8.77 7.97
CA LEU A 110 -10.17 8.85 6.57
C LEU A 110 -11.70 8.84 6.48
N LEU A 111 -12.35 8.26 7.48
CA LEU A 111 -13.79 8.30 7.64
C LEU A 111 -14.18 9.61 8.34
N ASP A 112 -15.32 10.19 7.96
CA ASP A 112 -15.88 11.35 8.67
C ASP A 112 -15.89 11.07 10.19
N PRO A 113 -15.60 12.08 11.03
CA PRO A 113 -15.52 11.86 12.46
C PRO A 113 -16.82 11.23 12.98
N LYS A 114 -16.69 10.17 13.81
CA LYS A 114 -17.84 9.60 14.51
C LYS A 114 -18.56 10.74 15.26
N PRO A 115 -19.88 10.88 15.12
CA PRO A 115 -20.62 11.86 15.89
C PRO A 115 -20.39 11.61 17.39
N SER A 116 -20.14 12.69 18.12
CA SER A 116 -19.93 12.73 19.56
C SER A 116 -21.14 12.23 20.34
#